data_AF-A0A2V9JLJ5-F1
#
_entry.id   AF-A0A2V9JLJ5-F1
#
_cell.length_a   1.000
_cell.length_b   1.000
_cell.length_c   1.000
_cell.angle_alpha   90.00
_cell.angle_beta   90.00
_cell.angle_gamma   90.00
#
_symmetry.space_group_name_H-M   'P 1'
#
loop_
_entity.id
_entity.type
_entity.pdbx_description
1 polymer ?
#
loop_
_entity_poly.entity_id
_entity_poly.type
_entity_poly.pdbx_seq_one_letter_code
_entity_poly.pdbx_strand_id
1 'polypeptide(L)'
;MFGLGPDELTSLAGRGQQISFASFVTGIFDLYGKARGKELVGNKTPDSARRMDTLHALWPRARFLHLIRDGRDVALSLMNWPKVRNKTPGKLPTWKEDPVSTSALWWELNVRRSREAGKLLGSQLYREFRYESLLAHPDQVCAELCEFLGLPYDEAMLHYHEASEKDRPGVEAGHDREPITPGLRNWKTQMSAEDVEHFEAAAGALLDELNYPRAFARLGTAAVEQSARIRTLLAGALPSIRAYRAV
;
A
#
# COMPACT_ATOMS: atom_id res chain seq x y z
N MET A 1 4.07 -19.95 -7.74
CA MET A 1 3.42 -18.87 -6.98
C MET A 1 2.54 -19.40 -5.84
N PHE A 2 1.81 -20.53 -5.99
CA PHE A 2 1.02 -21.10 -4.87
C PHE A 2 1.43 -22.53 -4.46
N GLY A 3 2.35 -23.17 -5.20
CA GLY A 3 2.73 -24.56 -4.96
C GLY A 3 1.66 -25.59 -5.34
N LEU A 4 0.66 -25.17 -6.12
CA LEU A 4 -0.43 -26.02 -6.61
C LEU A 4 -0.02 -26.75 -7.90
N GLY A 5 -0.39 -28.02 -8.01
CA GLY A 5 -0.15 -28.85 -9.20
C GLY A 5 -1.16 -28.58 -10.33
N PRO A 6 -0.84 -28.99 -11.58
CA PRO A 6 -1.74 -28.86 -12.72
C PRO A 6 -3.11 -29.53 -12.50
N ASP A 7 -3.14 -30.69 -11.83
CA ASP A 7 -4.37 -31.43 -11.56
C ASP A 7 -5.28 -30.70 -10.58
N GLU A 8 -4.70 -30.06 -9.55
CA GLU A 8 -5.44 -29.25 -8.59
C GLU A 8 -6.07 -28.03 -9.26
N LEU A 9 -5.33 -27.34 -10.13
CA LEU A 9 -5.86 -26.21 -10.91
C LEU A 9 -6.93 -26.66 -11.91
N THR A 10 -6.74 -27.81 -12.55
CA THR A 10 -7.72 -28.39 -13.47
C THR A 10 -9.00 -28.80 -12.72
N SER A 11 -8.88 -29.23 -11.46
CA SER A 11 -10.04 -29.57 -10.63
C SER A 11 -10.94 -28.36 -10.32
N LEU A 12 -10.39 -27.13 -10.37
CA LEU A 12 -11.15 -25.89 -10.23
C LEU A 12 -11.87 -25.49 -11.53
N ALA A 13 -11.47 -26.04 -12.68
CA ALA A 13 -12.22 -25.84 -13.91
C ALA A 13 -13.58 -26.54 -13.77
N GLY A 14 -14.66 -25.86 -14.16
CA GLY A 14 -16.05 -26.26 -13.88
C GLY A 14 -16.53 -27.57 -14.53
N ARG A 15 -15.64 -28.50 -14.91
CA ARG A 15 -15.95 -29.80 -15.53
C ARG A 15 -16.94 -29.66 -16.69
N GLY A 16 -16.72 -28.66 -17.54
CA GLY A 16 -17.60 -28.34 -18.69
C GLY A 16 -18.66 -27.27 -18.41
N GLN A 17 -18.78 -26.77 -17.18
CA GLN A 17 -19.64 -25.63 -16.81
C GLN A 17 -18.84 -24.32 -16.75
N GLN A 18 -19.52 -23.21 -17.06
CA GLN A 18 -18.96 -21.88 -16.92
C GLN A 18 -18.82 -21.51 -15.43
N ILE A 19 -17.63 -21.08 -15.02
CA ILE A 19 -17.35 -20.60 -13.67
C ILE A 19 -17.08 -19.10 -13.71
N SER A 20 -17.49 -18.39 -12.65
CA SER A 20 -17.15 -16.97 -12.52
C SER A 20 -15.66 -16.80 -12.21
N PHE A 21 -15.09 -15.65 -12.60
CA PHE A 21 -13.73 -15.30 -12.24
C PHE A 21 -13.50 -15.31 -10.72
N ALA A 22 -14.46 -14.76 -9.95
CA ALA A 22 -14.39 -14.73 -8.49
C ALA A 22 -14.33 -16.16 -7.91
N SER A 23 -15.20 -17.06 -8.38
CA SER A 23 -15.23 -18.45 -7.92
C SER A 23 -13.93 -19.19 -8.22
N PHE A 24 -13.38 -19.02 -9.44
CA PHE A 24 -12.12 -19.65 -9.81
C PHE A 24 -10.96 -19.18 -8.93
N VAL A 25 -10.83 -17.86 -8.74
CA VAL A 25 -9.78 -17.29 -7.90
C VAL A 25 -9.97 -17.67 -6.43
N THR A 26 -11.20 -17.65 -5.89
CA THR A 26 -11.50 -18.17 -4.55
C THR A 26 -11.02 -19.61 -4.40
N GLY A 27 -11.29 -20.48 -5.37
CA GLY A 27 -10.81 -21.87 -5.34
C GLY A 27 -9.28 -22.00 -5.25
N ILE A 28 -8.53 -21.13 -5.96
CA ILE A 28 -7.06 -21.11 -5.87
C ILE A 28 -6.62 -20.75 -4.44
N PHE A 29 -7.24 -19.72 -3.87
CA PHE A 29 -6.95 -19.22 -2.54
C PHE A 29 -7.35 -20.25 -1.44
N ASP A 30 -8.47 -20.95 -1.61
CA ASP A 30 -8.93 -22.01 -0.72
C ASP A 30 -7.98 -23.21 -0.74
N LEU A 31 -7.54 -23.66 -1.94
CA LEU A 31 -6.54 -24.73 -2.06
C LEU A 31 -5.21 -24.32 -1.41
N TYR A 32 -4.78 -23.07 -1.64
CA TYR A 32 -3.56 -22.54 -1.04
C TYR A 32 -3.63 -22.50 0.49
N GLY A 33 -4.76 -22.05 1.05
CA GLY A 33 -5.00 -22.02 2.50
C GLY A 33 -5.06 -23.43 3.09
N LYS A 34 -5.82 -24.33 2.47
CA LYS A 34 -5.95 -25.73 2.88
C LYS A 34 -4.60 -26.45 2.93
N ALA A 35 -3.76 -26.28 1.90
CA ALA A 35 -2.42 -26.86 1.85
C ALA A 35 -1.49 -26.39 2.99
N ARG A 36 -1.85 -25.29 3.67
CA ARG A 36 -1.08 -24.67 4.77
C ARG A 36 -1.81 -24.69 6.11
N GLY A 37 -2.96 -25.35 6.19
CA GLY A 37 -3.80 -25.34 7.39
C GLY A 37 -4.23 -23.92 7.80
N LYS A 38 -4.47 -23.02 6.84
CA LYS A 38 -4.89 -21.63 7.08
C LYS A 38 -6.35 -21.44 6.67
N GLU A 39 -7.14 -20.87 7.58
CA GLU A 39 -8.57 -20.57 7.37
C GLU A 39 -8.78 -19.26 6.59
N LEU A 40 -7.87 -18.31 6.74
CA LEU A 40 -7.87 -17.05 6.00
C LEU A 40 -6.62 -16.94 5.13
N VAL A 41 -6.82 -16.36 3.96
CA VAL A 41 -5.78 -16.08 2.98
C VAL A 41 -5.89 -14.63 2.54
N GLY A 42 -4.75 -14.00 2.31
CA GLY A 42 -4.65 -12.59 1.98
C GLY A 42 -3.88 -12.35 0.69
N ASN A 43 -4.18 -11.23 0.03
CA ASN A 43 -3.38 -10.73 -1.08
C ASN A 43 -2.77 -9.38 -0.68
N LYS A 44 -1.44 -9.28 -0.72
CA LYS A 44 -0.72 -8.02 -0.54
C LYS A 44 -0.21 -7.54 -1.90
N THR A 45 -1.06 -6.76 -2.57
CA THR A 45 -0.68 -6.04 -3.81
C THR A 45 -1.07 -4.57 -3.63
N PRO A 46 -0.10 -3.63 -3.52
CA PRO A 46 -0.41 -2.22 -3.27
C PRO A 46 -1.39 -1.61 -4.28
N ASP A 47 -1.35 -2.06 -5.54
CA ASP A 47 -2.24 -1.56 -6.60
C ASP A 47 -3.71 -1.96 -6.40
N SER A 48 -3.99 -3.00 -5.62
CA SER A 48 -5.36 -3.42 -5.24
C SER A 48 -6.11 -2.30 -4.52
N ALA A 49 -5.39 -1.40 -3.84
CA ALA A 49 -5.97 -0.29 -3.10
C ALA A 49 -6.73 0.71 -4.01
N ARG A 50 -6.44 0.72 -5.32
CA ARG A 50 -7.16 1.52 -6.35
C ARG A 50 -8.32 0.78 -7.03
N ARG A 51 -8.63 -0.44 -6.58
CA ARG A 51 -9.66 -1.34 -7.13
C ARG A 51 -10.54 -1.92 -6.03
N MET A 52 -10.57 -1.28 -4.86
CA MET A 52 -11.25 -1.80 -3.68
C MET A 52 -12.76 -1.99 -3.93
N ASP A 53 -13.37 -1.11 -4.71
CA ASP A 53 -14.74 -1.21 -5.22
C ASP A 53 -14.98 -2.50 -6.03
N THR A 54 -14.11 -2.76 -7.00
CA THR A 54 -14.16 -3.95 -7.87
C THR A 54 -13.91 -5.22 -7.05
N LEU A 55 -12.95 -5.17 -6.13
CA LEU A 55 -12.62 -6.29 -5.25
C LEU A 55 -13.77 -6.59 -4.28
N HIS A 56 -14.42 -5.58 -3.74
CA HIS A 56 -15.58 -5.75 -2.88
C HIS A 56 -16.78 -6.32 -3.65
N ALA A 57 -17.01 -5.89 -4.89
CA ALA A 57 -18.06 -6.47 -5.75
C ALA A 57 -17.82 -7.97 -6.04
N LEU A 58 -16.56 -8.38 -6.22
CA LEU A 58 -16.19 -9.78 -6.44
C LEU A 58 -16.20 -10.61 -5.14
N TRP A 59 -15.76 -10.01 -4.03
CA TRP A 59 -15.67 -10.65 -2.71
C TRP A 59 -16.26 -9.73 -1.62
N PRO A 60 -17.58 -9.75 -1.41
CA PRO A 60 -18.26 -8.84 -0.49
C PRO A 60 -17.85 -8.98 0.97
N ARG A 61 -17.26 -10.13 1.35
CA ARG A 61 -16.75 -10.40 2.71
C ARG A 61 -15.25 -10.13 2.87
N ALA A 62 -14.56 -9.69 1.81
CA ALA A 62 -13.14 -9.36 1.91
C ALA A 62 -12.94 -8.15 2.82
N ARG A 63 -12.00 -8.27 3.77
CA ARG A 63 -11.57 -7.19 4.64
C ARG A 63 -10.31 -6.54 4.08
N PHE A 64 -10.22 -5.22 4.20
CA PHE A 64 -9.14 -4.39 3.67
C PHE A 64 -8.38 -3.73 4.81
N LEU A 65 -7.10 -4.07 4.93
CA LEU A 65 -6.14 -3.43 5.82
C LEU A 65 -5.41 -2.34 5.03
N HIS A 66 -5.56 -1.08 5.43
CA HIS A 66 -4.89 0.04 4.78
C HIS A 66 -3.78 0.60 5.66
N LEU A 67 -2.54 0.21 5.34
CA LEU A 67 -1.35 0.70 6.03
C LEU A 67 -0.94 2.06 5.46
N ILE A 68 -1.04 3.10 6.28
CA ILE A 68 -0.66 4.47 5.95
C ILE A 68 0.68 4.79 6.60
N ARG A 69 1.59 5.35 5.79
CA ARG A 69 2.91 5.80 6.18
C ARG A 69 3.08 7.28 5.84
N ASP A 70 3.93 8.00 6.58
CA ASP A 70 4.36 9.36 6.25
C ASP A 70 4.85 9.40 4.80
N GLY A 71 4.20 10.26 4.00
CA GLY A 71 4.46 10.35 2.57
C GLY A 71 5.88 10.74 2.23
N ARG A 72 6.58 11.47 3.12
CA ARG A 72 7.98 11.86 2.92
C ARG A 72 8.91 10.66 2.98
N ASP A 73 8.69 9.75 3.92
CA ASP A 73 9.41 8.49 3.98
C ASP A 73 9.07 7.57 2.80
N VAL A 74 7.83 7.63 2.30
CA VAL A 74 7.44 6.93 1.07
C VAL A 74 8.20 7.49 -0.14
N ALA A 75 8.27 8.82 -0.28
CA ALA A 75 9.04 9.46 -1.35
C ALA A 75 10.53 9.08 -1.27
N LEU A 76 11.13 9.18 -0.08
CA LEU A 76 12.51 8.74 0.16
C LEU A 76 12.71 7.26 -0.25
N SER A 77 11.77 6.38 0.11
CA SER A 77 11.81 4.99 -0.29
C SER A 77 11.70 4.80 -1.80
N LEU A 78 10.86 5.56 -2.49
CA LEU A 78 10.68 5.46 -3.94
C LEU A 78 11.92 5.96 -4.68
N MET A 79 12.51 7.07 -4.23
CA MET A 79 13.72 7.64 -4.82
C MET A 79 14.93 6.72 -4.66
N ASN A 80 15.04 6.04 -3.51
CA ASN A 80 16.13 5.10 -3.24
C ASN A 80 15.89 3.69 -3.81
N TRP A 81 14.74 3.44 -4.46
CA TRP A 81 14.44 2.12 -5.00
C TRP A 81 14.95 1.98 -6.44
N PRO A 82 15.97 1.15 -6.73
CA PRO A 82 16.57 1.10 -8.07
C PRO A 82 15.59 0.68 -9.17
N LYS A 83 14.58 -0.14 -8.83
CA LYS A 83 13.56 -0.62 -9.77
C LYS A 83 12.40 0.36 -9.96
N VAL A 84 12.40 1.53 -9.32
CA VAL A 84 11.28 2.49 -9.39
C VAL A 84 10.94 2.90 -10.82
N ARG A 85 11.95 3.01 -11.69
CA ARG A 85 11.79 3.31 -13.13
C ARG A 85 10.98 2.26 -13.90
N ASN A 86 10.89 1.03 -13.38
CA ASN A 86 10.09 -0.04 -13.96
C ASN A 86 8.66 -0.10 -13.41
N LYS A 87 8.34 0.74 -12.42
CA LYS A 87 7.06 0.82 -11.73
C LYS A 87 6.38 2.15 -12.00
N THR A 88 5.09 2.22 -11.69
CA THR A 88 4.24 3.34 -12.12
C THR A 88 4.80 4.72 -11.77
N PRO A 89 5.17 5.06 -10.52
CA PRO A 89 5.63 6.42 -10.25
C PRO A 89 6.88 6.79 -11.06
N GLY A 90 7.85 5.88 -11.21
CA GLY A 90 9.08 6.13 -11.98
C GLY A 90 8.91 6.16 -13.50
N LYS A 91 7.75 5.73 -14.01
CA LYS A 91 7.36 5.81 -15.44
C LYS A 91 6.61 7.09 -15.77
N LEU A 92 6.17 7.86 -14.77
CA LEU A 92 5.46 9.10 -15.01
C LEU A 92 6.40 10.13 -15.65
N PRO A 93 5.93 10.91 -16.65
CA PRO A 93 6.75 11.94 -17.29
C PRO A 93 7.35 12.94 -16.28
N THR A 94 6.55 13.31 -15.27
CA THR A 94 6.92 14.24 -14.21
C THR A 94 8.06 13.72 -13.32
N TRP A 95 8.31 12.41 -13.26
CA TRP A 95 9.38 11.86 -12.42
C TRP A 95 10.76 12.36 -12.83
N LYS A 96 10.99 12.57 -14.14
CA LYS A 96 12.28 13.08 -14.63
C LYS A 96 12.51 14.55 -14.28
N GLU A 97 11.42 15.30 -14.12
CA GLU A 97 11.46 16.74 -13.85
C GLU A 97 11.52 17.01 -12.36
N ASP A 98 10.65 16.37 -11.58
CA ASP A 98 10.56 16.52 -10.14
C ASP A 98 10.08 15.19 -9.51
N PRO A 99 11.02 14.30 -9.13
CA PRO A 99 10.68 13.00 -8.54
C PRO A 99 10.04 13.14 -7.16
N VAL A 100 10.32 14.22 -6.42
CA VAL A 100 9.79 14.45 -5.07
C VAL A 100 8.32 14.83 -5.14
N SER A 101 7.97 15.89 -5.88
CA SER A 101 6.58 16.29 -6.08
C SER A 101 5.78 15.19 -6.77
N THR A 102 6.39 14.47 -7.73
CA THR A 102 5.74 13.30 -8.35
C THR A 102 5.43 12.21 -7.34
N SER A 103 6.37 11.90 -6.44
CA SER A 103 6.16 10.92 -5.37
C SER A 103 5.10 11.36 -4.38
N ALA A 104 5.11 12.64 -3.98
CA ALA A 104 4.15 13.24 -3.07
C ALA A 104 2.72 13.16 -3.62
N LEU A 105 2.52 13.56 -4.88
CA LEU A 105 1.22 13.51 -5.54
C LEU A 105 0.75 12.09 -5.82
N TRP A 106 1.68 11.18 -6.14
CA TRP A 106 1.38 9.76 -6.29
C TRP A 106 0.93 9.15 -4.96
N TRP A 107 1.64 9.44 -3.86
CA TRP A 107 1.26 9.02 -2.51
C TRP A 107 -0.12 9.60 -2.14
N GLU A 108 -0.33 10.90 -2.34
CA GLU A 108 -1.61 11.57 -2.07
C GLU A 108 -2.75 10.88 -2.81
N LEU A 109 -2.59 10.65 -4.12
CA LEU A 109 -3.61 10.01 -4.95
C LEU A 109 -4.00 8.62 -4.42
N ASN A 110 -3.01 7.80 -4.08
CA ASN A 110 -3.28 6.43 -3.63
C ASN A 110 -3.94 6.43 -2.25
N VAL A 111 -3.42 7.21 -1.31
CA VAL A 111 -4.00 7.28 0.04
C VAL A 111 -5.42 7.82 -0.02
N ARG A 112 -5.67 8.96 -0.67
CA ARG A 112 -7.04 9.55 -0.76
C ARG A 112 -8.04 8.56 -1.36
N ARG A 113 -7.71 7.94 -2.49
CA ARG A 113 -8.60 6.95 -3.13
C ARG A 113 -8.90 5.76 -2.25
N SER A 114 -7.89 5.22 -1.58
CA SER A 114 -8.07 4.06 -0.71
C SER A 114 -8.90 4.40 0.51
N ARG A 115 -8.73 5.61 1.08
CA ARG A 115 -9.57 6.10 2.18
C ARG A 115 -11.01 6.35 1.73
N GLU A 116 -11.22 6.94 0.56
CA GLU A 116 -12.56 7.17 0.01
C GLU A 116 -13.30 5.86 -0.27
N ALA A 117 -12.67 4.93 -0.97
CA ALA A 117 -13.25 3.62 -1.25
C ALA A 117 -13.50 2.84 0.06
N GLY A 118 -12.54 2.85 0.98
CA GLY A 118 -12.63 2.16 2.25
C GLY A 118 -13.75 2.69 3.16
N LYS A 119 -13.93 4.01 3.23
CA LYS A 119 -15.03 4.64 3.98
C LYS A 119 -16.40 4.15 3.51
N LEU A 120 -16.57 3.93 2.21
CA LEU A 120 -17.84 3.42 1.65
C LEU A 120 -18.13 1.97 2.05
N LEU A 121 -17.09 1.18 2.39
CA LEU A 121 -17.26 -0.22 2.84
C LEU A 121 -17.64 -0.34 4.32
N GLY A 122 -17.38 0.71 5.11
CA GLY A 122 -17.61 0.71 6.55
C GLY A 122 -16.54 0.00 7.38
N SER A 123 -16.58 0.22 8.69
CA SER A 123 -15.54 -0.21 9.64
C SER A 123 -15.43 -1.72 9.84
N GLN A 124 -16.41 -2.50 9.37
CA GLN A 124 -16.38 -3.96 9.41
C GLN A 124 -15.50 -4.57 8.32
N LEU A 125 -15.31 -3.85 7.22
CA LEU A 125 -14.58 -4.32 6.04
C LEU A 125 -13.34 -3.50 5.73
N TYR A 126 -13.16 -2.33 6.35
CA TYR A 126 -11.99 -1.48 6.12
C TYR A 126 -11.47 -0.89 7.43
N ARG A 127 -10.15 -0.99 7.64
CA ARG A 127 -9.47 -0.37 8.79
C ARG A 127 -8.11 0.21 8.36
N GLU A 128 -7.83 1.41 8.84
CA GLU A 128 -6.56 2.12 8.65
C GLU A 128 -5.60 1.79 9.80
N PHE A 129 -4.33 1.55 9.46
CA PHE A 129 -3.25 1.33 10.41
C PHE A 129 -2.09 2.27 10.08
N ARG A 130 -1.38 2.75 11.10
CA ARG A 130 -0.18 3.58 10.92
C ARG A 130 1.05 2.70 10.88
N TYR A 131 1.85 2.87 9.84
CA TYR A 131 3.15 2.21 9.72
C TYR A 131 4.06 2.56 10.89
N GLU A 132 4.07 3.82 11.31
CA GLU A 132 4.90 4.28 12.42
C GLU A 132 4.49 3.64 13.74
N SER A 133 3.18 3.49 13.99
CA SER A 133 2.67 2.77 15.17
C SER A 133 2.99 1.28 15.10
N LEU A 134 2.90 0.66 13.91
CA LEU A 134 3.28 -0.74 13.72
C LEU A 134 4.77 -0.97 14.05
N LEU A 135 5.66 -0.01 13.76
CA LEU A 135 7.06 -0.12 14.13
C LEU A 135 7.31 0.13 15.63
N ALA A 136 6.58 1.05 16.25
CA ALA A 136 6.78 1.45 17.65
C ALA A 136 6.15 0.48 18.65
N HIS A 137 4.97 -0.07 18.31
CA HIS A 137 4.15 -0.93 19.16
C HIS A 137 3.60 -2.11 18.34
N PRO A 138 4.50 -2.97 17.81
CA PRO A 138 4.10 -4.02 16.88
C PRO A 138 3.16 -5.05 17.50
N ASP A 139 3.34 -5.37 18.79
CA ASP A 139 2.47 -6.23 19.59
C ASP A 139 1.01 -5.72 19.61
N GLN A 140 0.82 -4.46 19.96
CA GLN A 140 -0.50 -3.82 20.06
C GLN A 140 -1.17 -3.75 18.68
N VAL A 141 -0.45 -3.30 17.67
CA VAL A 141 -1.00 -3.15 16.32
C VAL A 141 -1.32 -4.52 15.70
N CYS A 142 -0.51 -5.54 15.92
CA CYS A 142 -0.81 -6.90 15.47
C CYS A 142 -2.03 -7.49 16.19
N ALA A 143 -2.21 -7.22 17.48
CA ALA A 143 -3.40 -7.64 18.21
C ALA A 143 -4.69 -6.98 17.65
N GLU A 144 -4.67 -5.68 17.40
CA GLU A 144 -5.79 -4.96 16.77
C GLU A 144 -6.10 -5.46 15.35
N LEU A 145 -5.07 -5.79 14.58
CA LEU A 145 -5.20 -6.37 13.24
C LEU A 145 -5.87 -7.74 13.33
N CYS A 146 -5.42 -8.60 14.24
CA CYS A 146 -6.01 -9.92 14.47
C CYS A 146 -7.48 -9.80 14.91
N GLU A 147 -7.79 -8.90 15.83
CA GLU A 147 -9.17 -8.61 16.24
C GLU A 147 -10.05 -8.22 15.04
N PHE A 148 -9.60 -7.28 14.20
CA PHE A 148 -10.33 -6.87 13.01
C PHE A 148 -10.52 -8.03 12.00
N LEU A 149 -9.54 -8.92 11.90
CA LEU A 149 -9.64 -10.13 11.07
C LEU A 149 -10.38 -11.29 11.74
N GLY A 150 -10.76 -11.17 13.02
CA GLY A 150 -11.33 -12.28 13.78
C GLY A 150 -10.38 -13.48 13.92
N LEU A 151 -9.07 -13.21 14.00
CA LEU A 151 -8.02 -14.21 14.20
C LEU A 151 -7.49 -14.14 15.64
N PRO A 152 -7.03 -15.27 16.22
CA PRO A 152 -6.25 -15.22 17.44
C PRO A 152 -4.92 -14.49 17.19
N TYR A 153 -4.48 -13.70 18.17
CA TYR A 153 -3.14 -13.14 18.18
C TYR A 153 -2.11 -14.26 18.39
N ASP A 154 -0.97 -14.16 17.69
CA ASP A 154 0.15 -15.08 17.81
C ASP A 154 1.44 -14.26 17.91
N GLU A 155 2.22 -14.46 18.98
CA GLU A 155 3.47 -13.74 19.21
C GLU A 155 4.50 -14.00 18.10
N ALA A 156 4.40 -15.14 17.40
CA ALA A 156 5.23 -15.45 16.24
C ALA A 156 5.10 -14.42 15.10
N MET A 157 4.04 -13.60 15.10
CA MET A 157 3.89 -12.47 14.17
C MET A 157 5.02 -11.44 14.33
N LEU A 158 5.55 -11.24 15.53
CA LEU A 158 6.67 -10.34 15.81
C LEU A 158 8.02 -10.95 15.38
N HIS A 159 8.10 -12.27 15.45
CA HIS A 159 9.25 -13.09 15.10
C HIS A 159 9.18 -13.61 13.66
N TYR A 160 8.48 -12.88 12.77
CA TYR A 160 8.24 -13.33 11.40
C TYR A 160 9.52 -13.62 10.60
N HIS A 161 10.64 -13.01 11.00
CA HIS A 161 11.95 -13.15 10.37
C HIS A 161 12.62 -14.49 10.69
N GLU A 162 12.17 -15.18 11.75
CA GLU A 162 12.65 -16.50 12.17
C GLU A 162 11.94 -17.64 11.41
N ALA A 163 10.84 -17.35 10.73
CA ALA A 163 10.07 -18.33 9.97
C ALA A 163 10.85 -18.87 8.75
N SER A 164 10.77 -20.18 8.51
CA SER A 164 11.56 -20.85 7.49
C SER A 164 11.12 -20.47 6.07
N GLU A 165 11.99 -20.70 5.07
CA GLU A 165 11.63 -20.47 3.66
C GLU A 165 10.41 -21.31 3.21
N LYS A 166 10.24 -22.50 3.79
CA LYS A 166 9.09 -23.39 3.50
C LYS A 166 7.77 -22.78 3.95
N ASP A 167 7.80 -21.98 5.01
CA ASP A 167 6.63 -21.29 5.56
C ASP A 167 6.30 -20.00 4.78
N ARG A 168 7.25 -19.52 3.95
CA ARG A 168 7.18 -18.23 3.24
C ARG A 168 7.62 -18.29 1.76
N PRO A 169 6.99 -19.13 0.93
CA PRO A 169 7.36 -19.22 -0.48
C PRO A 169 7.04 -17.92 -1.22
N GLY A 170 8.01 -17.39 -1.96
CA GLY A 170 7.85 -16.19 -2.79
C GLY A 170 8.13 -14.86 -2.09
N VAL A 171 8.61 -14.86 -0.85
CA VAL A 171 9.22 -13.67 -0.23
C VAL A 171 10.62 -13.51 -0.83
N GLU A 172 10.85 -12.46 -1.62
CA GLU A 172 12.17 -12.14 -2.17
C GLU A 172 13.16 -11.87 -1.02
N ALA A 173 14.43 -12.23 -1.20
CA ALA A 173 15.50 -11.86 -0.27
C ALA A 173 15.59 -10.32 -0.18
N GLY A 174 15.35 -9.77 1.02
CA GLY A 174 15.28 -8.34 1.28
C GLY A 174 14.75 -8.05 2.69
N HIS A 175 14.31 -6.81 2.95
CA HIS A 175 13.81 -6.35 4.26
C HIS A 175 12.67 -7.20 4.84
N ASP A 176 11.94 -7.96 4.02
CA ASP A 176 10.84 -8.83 4.45
C ASP A 176 11.31 -10.05 5.30
N ARG A 177 12.64 -10.22 5.43
CA ARG A 177 13.33 -11.20 6.29
C ARG A 177 14.15 -10.60 7.42
N GLU A 178 14.20 -9.28 7.52
CA GLU A 178 14.88 -8.60 8.62
C GLU A 178 13.90 -8.42 9.79
N PRO A 179 14.40 -8.37 11.03
CA PRO A 179 13.55 -8.02 12.17
C PRO A 179 12.99 -6.60 12.01
N ILE A 180 11.91 -6.32 12.75
CA ILE A 180 11.31 -4.99 12.82
C ILE A 180 12.40 -4.01 13.27
N THR A 181 12.78 -3.09 12.38
CA THR A 181 13.87 -2.14 12.62
C THR A 181 13.32 -0.71 12.56
N PRO A 182 13.04 -0.08 13.72
CA PRO A 182 12.61 1.31 13.76
C PRO A 182 13.66 2.24 13.14
N GLY A 183 13.19 3.30 12.48
CA GLY A 183 14.08 4.38 11.99
C GLY A 183 14.91 4.05 10.75
N LEU A 184 14.71 2.90 10.08
CA LEU A 184 15.42 2.54 8.84
C LEU A 184 15.27 3.61 7.74
N ARG A 185 14.15 4.32 7.73
CA ARG A 185 13.97 5.53 6.93
C ARG A 185 13.41 6.63 7.83
N ASN A 186 14.03 7.79 7.75
CA ASN A 186 13.69 8.98 8.49
C ASN A 186 13.95 10.20 7.60
N TRP A 187 12.89 10.69 6.97
CA TRP A 187 12.96 11.87 6.11
C TRP A 187 13.61 13.08 6.79
N LYS A 188 13.47 13.23 8.12
CA LYS A 188 14.03 14.37 8.87
C LYS A 188 15.56 14.45 8.79
N THR A 189 16.22 13.31 8.63
CA THR A 189 17.69 13.22 8.57
C THR A 189 18.21 12.87 7.18
N GLN A 190 17.34 12.38 6.29
CA GLN A 190 17.73 11.83 4.99
C GLN A 190 17.24 12.62 3.79
N MET A 191 16.25 13.50 3.95
CA MET A 191 15.82 14.43 2.89
C MET A 191 16.48 15.79 3.09
N SER A 192 16.82 16.45 1.98
CA SER A 192 17.25 17.85 2.02
C SER A 192 16.08 18.75 2.43
N ALA A 193 16.36 19.95 2.97
CA ALA A 193 15.32 20.92 3.30
C ALA A 193 14.48 21.30 2.07
N GLU A 194 15.11 21.42 0.90
CA GLU A 194 14.46 21.68 -0.39
C GLU A 194 13.48 20.56 -0.77
N ASP A 195 13.91 19.29 -0.68
CA ASP A 195 13.03 18.16 -0.99
C ASP A 195 11.86 18.07 -0.01
N VAL A 196 12.09 18.35 1.27
CA VAL A 196 11.00 18.39 2.27
C VAL A 196 10.00 19.50 1.91
N GLU A 197 10.49 20.68 1.55
CA GLU A 197 9.64 21.81 1.16
C GLU A 197 8.84 21.49 -0.13
N HIS A 198 9.47 20.88 -1.14
CA HIS A 198 8.80 20.44 -2.37
C HIS A 198 7.72 19.39 -2.09
N PHE A 199 8.03 18.40 -1.24
CA PHE A 199 7.05 17.39 -0.84
C PHE A 199 5.85 18.05 -0.15
N GLU A 200 6.11 18.93 0.82
CA GLU A 200 5.06 19.60 1.59
C GLU A 200 4.26 20.59 0.75
N ALA A 201 4.86 21.22 -0.26
CA ALA A 201 4.14 22.01 -1.27
C ALA A 201 3.22 21.16 -2.14
N ALA A 202 3.58 19.89 -2.37
CA ALA A 202 2.78 18.96 -3.16
C ALA A 202 1.66 18.27 -2.37
N ALA A 203 1.94 17.74 -1.18
CA ALA A 203 1.01 16.89 -0.44
C ALA A 203 0.82 17.29 1.03
N GLY A 204 1.21 18.52 1.41
CA GLY A 204 1.11 19.03 2.78
C GLY A 204 -0.29 18.96 3.37
N ALA A 205 -1.33 19.24 2.59
CA ALA A 205 -2.71 19.16 3.05
C ALA A 205 -3.08 17.74 3.53
N LEU A 206 -2.64 16.70 2.81
CA LEU A 206 -2.88 15.32 3.25
C LEU A 206 -2.01 14.94 4.46
N LEU A 207 -0.80 15.48 4.59
CA LEU A 207 0.00 15.31 5.81
C LEU A 207 -0.76 15.86 7.02
N ASP A 208 -1.32 17.07 6.90
CA ASP A 208 -2.10 17.72 7.96
C ASP A 208 -3.36 16.91 8.31
N GLU A 209 -4.13 16.45 7.31
CA GLU A 209 -5.29 15.57 7.51
C GLU A 209 -4.94 14.24 8.21
N LEU A 210 -3.72 13.77 8.01
CA LEU A 210 -3.19 12.55 8.60
C LEU A 210 -2.36 12.84 9.85
N ASN A 211 -2.40 14.05 10.41
CA ASN A 211 -1.66 14.45 11.62
C ASN A 211 -0.15 14.20 11.55
N TYR A 212 0.44 14.25 10.35
CA TYR A 212 1.89 14.26 10.18
C TYR A 212 2.38 15.71 10.24
N PRO A 213 3.21 16.09 11.24
CA PRO A 213 3.65 17.47 11.38
C PRO A 213 4.53 17.88 10.20
N ARG A 214 4.35 19.12 9.78
CA ARG A 214 5.12 19.77 8.71
C ARG A 214 6.38 20.44 9.25
N ALA A 215 7.45 20.42 8.47
CA ALA A 215 8.70 21.09 8.79
C ALA A 215 8.62 22.60 8.49
N PHE A 216 7.82 23.01 7.51
CA PHE A 216 7.70 24.40 7.09
C PHE A 216 6.34 24.98 7.47
N ALA A 217 6.34 26.02 8.31
CA ALA A 217 5.13 26.79 8.64
C ALA A 217 4.63 27.63 7.45
N ARG A 218 5.54 28.06 6.57
CA ARG A 218 5.24 28.75 5.32
C ARG A 218 6.17 28.23 4.23
N LEU A 219 5.57 27.95 3.07
CA LEU A 219 6.29 27.49 1.89
C LEU A 219 6.75 28.67 1.04
N GLY A 220 7.90 28.52 0.38
CA GLY A 220 8.38 29.41 -0.66
C GLY A 220 7.51 29.37 -1.92
N THR A 221 7.35 30.51 -2.58
CA THR A 221 6.53 30.65 -3.79
C THR A 221 6.97 29.70 -4.90
N ALA A 222 8.29 29.54 -5.09
CA ALA A 222 8.85 28.67 -6.13
C ALA A 222 8.45 27.19 -5.94
N ALA A 223 8.51 26.68 -4.71
CA ALA A 223 8.09 25.30 -4.39
C ALA A 223 6.59 25.09 -4.67
N VAL A 224 5.76 26.09 -4.33
CA VAL A 224 4.31 26.05 -4.59
C VAL A 224 4.02 26.07 -6.11
N GLU A 225 4.66 26.96 -6.86
CA GLU A 225 4.49 27.06 -8.31
C GLU A 225 4.94 25.80 -9.04
N GLN A 226 6.10 25.25 -8.65
CA GLN A 226 6.62 24.01 -9.21
C GLN A 226 5.70 22.83 -8.91
N SER A 227 5.25 22.68 -7.67
CA SER A 227 4.28 21.66 -7.28
C SER A 227 2.97 21.75 -8.09
N ALA A 228 2.43 22.97 -8.26
CA ALA A 228 1.21 23.20 -9.04
C ALA A 228 1.38 22.81 -10.52
N ARG A 229 2.55 23.11 -11.09
CA ARG A 229 2.93 22.68 -12.45
C ARG A 229 2.98 21.16 -12.56
N ILE A 230 3.70 20.48 -11.64
CA ILE A 230 3.82 19.01 -11.64
C ILE A 230 2.44 18.35 -11.47
N ARG A 231 1.59 18.88 -10.59
CA ARG A 231 0.21 18.41 -10.41
C ARG A 231 -0.60 18.51 -11.71
N THR A 232 -0.47 19.61 -12.45
CA THR A 232 -1.15 19.82 -13.73
C THR A 232 -0.67 18.81 -14.79
N LEU A 233 0.64 18.60 -14.90
CA LEU A 233 1.23 17.61 -15.81
C LEU A 233 0.78 16.19 -15.48
N LEU A 234 0.79 15.84 -14.19
CA LEU A 234 0.38 14.52 -13.72
C LEU A 234 -1.11 14.24 -14.00
N ALA A 235 -1.98 15.24 -13.81
CA ALA A 235 -3.40 15.12 -14.14
C ALA A 235 -3.65 14.88 -15.63
N GLY A 236 -2.78 15.38 -16.51
CA GLY A 236 -2.81 15.09 -17.94
C GLY A 236 -2.34 13.67 -18.29
N ALA A 237 -1.34 13.14 -17.56
CA ALA A 237 -0.75 11.82 -17.82
C ALA A 237 -1.57 10.66 -17.24
N LEU A 238 -2.38 10.89 -16.21
CA LEU A 238 -3.24 9.90 -15.59
C LEU A 238 -4.69 10.39 -15.63
N PRO A 239 -5.48 10.06 -16.67
CA PRO A 239 -6.86 10.55 -16.83
C PRO A 239 -7.76 10.28 -15.62
N SER A 240 -7.47 9.21 -14.86
CA SER A 240 -8.16 8.91 -13.61
C SER A 240 -8.02 10.02 -12.53
N ILE A 241 -7.03 10.92 -12.62
CA ILE A 241 -6.81 12.05 -11.68
C ILE A 241 -7.80 13.20 -11.94
N ARG A 242 -8.42 13.31 -13.12
CA ARG A 242 -9.38 14.40 -13.42
C ARG A 242 -10.58 14.46 -12.46
N ALA A 243 -10.90 13.39 -11.76
CA ALA A 243 -12.01 13.33 -10.82
C ALA A 243 -11.79 14.13 -9.51
N TYR A 244 -10.63 14.75 -9.30
CA TYR A 244 -10.27 15.41 -8.03
C TYR A 244 -9.99 16.92 -8.14
N ARG A 245 -10.67 17.62 -9.05
CA ARG A 245 -10.76 19.08 -8.99
C ARG A 245 -11.97 19.48 -8.13
N ALA A 246 -11.73 20.36 -7.16
CA ALA A 246 -12.65 21.09 -6.28
C ALA A 246 -13.04 20.38 -4.96
N VAL A 247 -12.25 20.64 -3.91
CA VAL A 247 -12.62 21.53 -2.78
C VAL A 247 -11.41 22.37 -2.43
#